data_AF-A0A2E3BUE1-F1
#
_entry.id   AF-A0A2E3BUE1-F1
#
_cell.length_a   1.000
_cell.length_b   1.000
_cell.length_c   1.000
_cell.angle_alpha   90.00
_cell.angle_beta   90.00
_cell.angle_gamma   90.00
#
_symmetry.space_group_name_H-M   'P 1'
#
loop_
_entity.id
_entity.type
_entity.pdbx_description
1 polymer ?
#
loop_
_entity_poly.entity_id
_entity_poly.type
_entity_poly.pdbx_seq_one_letter_code
_entity_poly.pdbx_strand_id
1 'polypeptide(L)'
;MVRSSQPRKQRKAAGSAPIHSQRKRVRARLALEDGSYSTVRTVTVRAGDTVKVVRGDFGFPNSVKSDERGKRAQGKRGASGVSGVVIAVNTDGMLHIEGVTVTKSDGKDEPFPIRASNVVVTKLDDSDSKRMAKILSRENGGA
;
A
#
# COMPACT_ATOMS: atom_id res chain seq x y z
N MET A 1 -9.64 -10.97 16.50
CA MET A 1 -8.21 -10.97 16.88
C MET A 1 -8.07 -11.97 18.01
N VAL A 2 -7.08 -12.85 17.99
CA VAL A 2 -6.90 -13.82 19.09
C VAL A 2 -6.36 -13.06 20.31
N ARG A 3 -6.91 -13.29 21.51
CA ARG A 3 -6.50 -12.57 22.74
C ARG A 3 -5.18 -13.06 23.35
N SER A 4 -4.56 -14.09 22.78
CA SER A 4 -3.37 -14.72 23.35
C SER A 4 -2.10 -13.87 23.18
N SER A 5 -1.30 -13.71 24.24
CA SER A 5 0.01 -13.06 24.15
C SER A 5 1.05 -13.87 23.34
N GLN A 6 0.80 -15.17 23.10
CA GLN A 6 1.76 -16.05 22.44
C GLN A 6 1.99 -15.67 20.96
N PRO A 7 3.25 -15.36 20.55
CA PRO A 7 3.55 -14.92 19.18
C PRO A 7 3.16 -15.95 18.11
N ARG A 8 3.36 -17.25 18.39
CA ARG A 8 3.00 -18.34 17.48
C ARG A 8 1.50 -18.37 17.19
N LYS A 9 0.65 -18.17 18.22
CA LYS A 9 -0.81 -18.13 18.06
C LYS A 9 -1.25 -16.89 17.28
N GLN A 10 -0.61 -15.74 17.52
CA GLN A 10 -0.89 -14.52 16.76
C GLN A 10 -0.54 -14.66 15.28
N ARG A 11 0.63 -15.20 14.95
CA ARG A 11 1.05 -15.44 13.56
C ARG A 11 0.13 -16.43 12.84
N LYS A 12 -0.24 -17.54 13.51
CA LYS A 12 -1.19 -18.52 12.96
C LYS A 12 -2.55 -17.87 12.67
N ALA A 13 -3.07 -17.08 13.60
CA ALA A 13 -4.34 -16.37 13.43
C ALA A 13 -4.30 -15.27 12.36
N ALA A 14 -3.12 -14.69 12.11
CA ALA A 14 -2.93 -13.75 11.02
C ALA A 14 -2.97 -14.49 9.66
N GLY A 15 -2.17 -15.55 9.50
CA GLY A 15 -2.07 -16.29 8.23
C GLY A 15 -3.34 -17.05 7.85
N SER A 16 -3.97 -17.75 8.79
CA SER A 16 -5.17 -18.57 8.55
C SER A 16 -6.50 -17.81 8.59
N ALA A 17 -6.47 -16.48 8.59
CA ALA A 17 -7.68 -15.67 8.70
C ALA A 17 -8.58 -15.79 7.45
N PRO A 18 -9.91 -15.80 7.60
CA PRO A 18 -10.83 -15.76 6.46
C PRO A 18 -10.67 -14.48 5.60
N ILE A 19 -11.01 -14.57 4.32
CA ILE A 19 -10.86 -13.48 3.32
C ILE A 19 -11.47 -12.14 3.78
N HIS A 20 -12.67 -12.14 4.34
CA HIS A 20 -13.34 -10.91 4.78
C HIS A 20 -12.57 -10.21 5.92
N SER A 21 -11.83 -10.98 6.72
CA SER A 21 -10.98 -10.48 7.79
C SER A 21 -9.61 -10.03 7.27
N GLN A 22 -9.05 -10.72 6.27
CA GLN A 22 -7.82 -10.30 5.59
C GLN A 22 -8.00 -8.97 4.86
N ARG A 23 -9.11 -8.79 4.14
CA ARG A 23 -9.46 -7.53 3.44
C ARG A 23 -9.41 -6.31 4.36
N LYS A 24 -9.94 -6.43 5.59
CA LYS A 24 -9.94 -5.33 6.58
C LYS A 24 -8.53 -4.96 7.07
N ARG A 25 -7.53 -5.85 6.91
CA ARG A 25 -6.14 -5.62 7.32
C ARG A 25 -5.30 -4.91 6.27
N VAL A 26 -5.76 -4.81 5.02
CA VAL A 26 -5.08 -4.07 3.94
C VAL A 26 -5.33 -2.57 4.12
N ARG A 27 -4.75 -2.00 5.17
CA ARG A 27 -4.92 -0.59 5.56
C ARG A 27 -3.62 0.20 5.45
N ALA A 28 -3.75 1.43 5.01
CA ALA A 28 -2.68 2.40 4.88
C ALA A 28 -3.05 3.70 5.62
N ARG A 29 -2.05 4.55 5.88
CA ARG A 29 -2.29 5.90 6.43
C ARG A 29 -2.98 6.76 5.38
N LEU A 30 -4.01 7.49 5.80
CA LEU A 30 -4.67 8.48 4.95
C LEU A 30 -3.98 9.83 5.18
N ALA A 31 -3.53 10.46 4.11
CA ALA A 31 -2.99 11.81 4.11
C ALA A 31 -3.33 12.44 2.76
N LEU A 32 -4.58 12.91 2.65
CA LEU A 32 -5.09 13.52 1.44
C LEU A 32 -4.42 14.87 1.20
N GLU A 33 -4.16 15.17 -0.07
CA GLU A 33 -3.61 16.47 -0.48
C GLU A 33 -4.57 17.62 -0.13
N ASP A 34 -5.88 17.37 -0.20
CA ASP A 34 -6.94 18.35 0.08
C ASP A 34 -7.20 18.54 1.59
N GLY A 35 -6.55 17.76 2.46
CA GLY A 35 -6.74 17.81 3.92
C GLY A 35 -8.09 17.29 4.44
N SER A 36 -8.98 16.83 3.56
CA SER A 36 -10.24 16.18 3.93
C SER A 36 -10.00 14.90 4.74
N TYR A 37 -10.96 14.53 5.60
CA TYR A 37 -10.88 13.32 6.43
C TYR A 37 -9.65 13.28 7.35
N SER A 38 -9.15 14.44 7.80
CA SER A 38 -7.92 14.57 8.59
C SER A 38 -7.96 13.82 9.93
N THR A 39 -9.16 13.69 10.53
CA THR A 39 -9.39 12.89 11.74
C THR A 39 -9.17 11.39 11.49
N VAL A 40 -9.41 10.90 10.28
CA VAL A 40 -9.33 9.48 9.95
C VAL A 40 -7.88 9.08 9.67
N ARG A 41 -7.20 8.49 10.67
CA ARG A 41 -5.79 8.09 10.55
C ARG A 41 -5.50 7.06 9.45
N THR A 42 -6.38 6.08 9.24
CA THR A 42 -6.15 4.97 8.30
C THR A 42 -7.40 4.53 7.58
N VAL A 43 -7.23 4.08 6.34
CA VAL A 43 -8.28 3.57 5.46
C VAL A 43 -7.86 2.23 4.85
N THR A 44 -8.84 1.40 4.49
CA THR A 44 -8.58 0.21 3.68
C THR A 44 -8.29 0.64 2.25
N VAL A 45 -7.15 0.22 1.71
CA VAL A 45 -6.73 0.52 0.34
C VAL A 45 -7.58 -0.26 -0.65
N ARG A 46 -7.98 0.37 -1.73
CA ARG A 46 -8.70 -0.26 -2.85
C ARG A 46 -7.99 0.03 -4.16
N ALA A 47 -8.29 -0.77 -5.18
CA ALA A 47 -7.91 -0.43 -6.55
C ALA A 47 -8.57 0.91 -6.93
N GLY A 48 -7.86 1.76 -7.66
CA GLY A 48 -8.27 3.12 -8.00
C GLY A 48 -7.76 4.21 -7.04
N ASP A 49 -7.34 3.87 -5.82
CA ASP A 49 -6.74 4.86 -4.91
C ASP A 49 -5.38 5.33 -5.43
N THR A 50 -5.09 6.63 -5.31
CA THR A 50 -3.73 7.14 -5.54
C THR A 50 -2.94 7.05 -4.26
N VAL A 51 -1.76 6.47 -4.38
CA VAL A 51 -0.90 6.20 -3.25
C VAL A 51 0.53 6.64 -3.49
N LYS A 52 1.21 7.00 -2.40
CA LYS A 52 2.64 7.30 -2.37
C LYS A 52 3.38 6.23 -1.58
N VAL A 53 4.42 5.66 -2.17
CA VAL A 53 5.29 4.70 -1.48
C VAL A 53 6.24 5.47 -0.55
N VAL A 54 6.26 5.07 0.72
CA VAL A 54 7.04 5.75 1.77
C VAL A 54 8.22 4.91 2.24
N ARG A 55 8.19 3.59 2.08
CA ARG A 55 9.26 2.70 2.55
C ARG A 55 9.75 1.77 1.44
N GLY A 56 10.99 1.34 1.57
CA GLY A 56 11.67 0.46 0.61
C GLY A 56 12.34 1.25 -0.52
N ASP A 57 12.84 0.51 -1.51
CA ASP A 57 13.64 1.08 -2.61
C ASP A 57 12.88 2.13 -3.44
N PHE A 58 11.55 2.03 -3.51
CA PHE A 58 10.68 2.97 -4.22
C PHE A 58 10.20 4.18 -3.39
N GLY A 59 10.61 4.26 -2.11
CA GLY A 59 10.24 5.34 -1.19
C GLY A 59 11.44 6.19 -0.81
N PHE A 60 12.32 5.62 0.02
CA PHE A 60 13.58 6.23 0.44
C PHE A 60 14.72 5.22 0.23
N PRO A 61 15.35 5.20 -0.95
CA PRO A 61 16.50 4.33 -1.19
C PRO A 61 17.69 4.77 -0.32
N ASN A 62 18.38 3.81 0.31
CA ASN A 62 19.55 4.08 1.16
C ASN A 62 20.72 4.73 0.39
N SER A 63 20.75 4.64 -0.95
CA SER A 63 21.74 5.30 -1.80
C SER A 63 21.11 5.57 -3.17
N VAL A 64 21.07 6.84 -3.59
CA VAL A 64 20.80 7.20 -4.99
C VAL A 64 22.05 6.85 -5.79
N LYS A 65 22.08 5.68 -6.43
CA LYS A 65 23.22 5.27 -7.24
C LYS A 65 23.04 5.83 -8.64
N SER A 66 24.10 6.41 -9.20
CA SER A 66 24.14 6.80 -10.61
C SER A 66 23.90 5.59 -11.50
N ASP A 67 23.38 5.87 -12.69
CA ASP A 67 22.83 4.93 -13.69
C ASP A 67 23.82 3.81 -14.08
N GLU A 68 25.11 4.06 -13.85
CA GLU A 68 26.22 3.23 -14.31
C GLU A 68 26.68 2.14 -13.31
N ARG A 69 26.17 2.10 -12.07
CA ARG A 69 26.69 1.19 -11.00
C ARG A 69 25.63 0.33 -10.30
N GLY A 70 24.64 -0.18 -11.03
CA GLY A 70 23.67 -1.17 -10.52
C GLY A 70 24.08 -2.62 -10.79
N LYS A 71 24.37 -3.44 -9.76
CA LYS A 71 24.65 -4.90 -9.90
C LYS A 71 23.42 -5.80 -10.09
N ARG A 72 22.40 -5.33 -10.81
CA ARG A 72 21.31 -6.13 -11.41
C ARG A 72 20.91 -5.39 -12.69
N ALA A 73 20.67 -6.12 -13.77
CA ALA A 73 20.32 -5.65 -15.12
C ALA A 73 19.99 -4.14 -15.19
N GLN A 74 20.94 -3.36 -15.72
CA GLN A 74 20.90 -1.95 -16.11
C GLN A 74 19.65 -1.14 -15.70
N GLY A 75 19.54 -0.77 -14.43
CA GLY A 75 18.48 0.13 -13.95
C GLY A 75 18.94 1.04 -12.82
N LYS A 76 18.43 2.29 -12.84
CA LYS A 76 18.51 3.23 -11.72
C LYS A 76 18.02 2.54 -10.44
N ARG A 77 18.86 2.46 -9.41
CA ARG A 77 18.43 2.00 -8.08
C ARG A 77 17.93 3.19 -7.29
N GLY A 78 16.65 3.14 -6.92
CA GLY A 78 16.05 4.07 -5.98
C GLY A 78 15.30 5.22 -6.64
N ALA A 79 14.16 4.92 -7.27
CA ALA A 79 13.16 5.94 -7.54
C ALA A 79 12.58 6.40 -6.19
N SER A 80 12.89 7.61 -5.76
CA SER A 80 12.37 8.14 -4.49
C SER A 80 10.98 8.73 -4.69
N GLY A 81 10.10 8.49 -3.72
CA GLY A 81 8.80 9.14 -3.65
C GLY A 81 7.82 8.79 -4.78
N VAL A 82 7.87 7.58 -5.33
CA VAL A 82 6.94 7.14 -6.38
C VAL A 82 5.50 7.24 -5.89
N SER A 83 4.69 8.02 -6.60
CA SER A 83 3.24 8.07 -6.47
C SER A 83 2.59 7.43 -7.69
N GLY A 84 1.55 6.64 -7.48
CA GLY A 84 0.84 5.94 -8.55
C GLY A 84 -0.52 5.45 -8.10
N VAL A 85 -1.35 5.07 -9.07
CA VAL A 85 -2.67 4.48 -8.81
C VAL A 85 -2.50 3.01 -8.43
N VAL A 86 -3.29 2.54 -7.47
CA VAL A 86 -3.36 1.11 -7.13
C VAL A 86 -4.13 0.37 -8.22
N ILE A 87 -3.46 -0.51 -8.94
CA ILE A 87 -4.05 -1.33 -10.02
C ILE A 87 -4.81 -2.51 -9.40
N ALA A 88 -4.16 -3.23 -8.49
CA ALA A 88 -4.71 -4.44 -7.90
C ALA A 88 -4.34 -4.60 -6.43
N VAL A 89 -5.26 -5.19 -5.68
CA VAL A 89 -5.08 -5.56 -4.27
C VAL A 89 -5.21 -7.08 -4.17
N ASN A 90 -4.10 -7.75 -3.88
CA ASN A 90 -4.08 -9.20 -3.74
C ASN A 90 -4.60 -9.62 -2.35
N THR A 91 -5.11 -10.85 -2.27
CA THR A 91 -5.61 -11.46 -1.02
C THR A 91 -4.55 -11.50 0.08
N ASP A 92 -3.27 -11.61 -0.30
CA ASP A 92 -2.12 -11.63 0.62
C ASP A 92 -1.81 -10.26 1.26
N GLY A 93 -2.58 -9.21 0.89
CA GLY A 93 -2.39 -7.84 1.37
C GLY A 93 -1.24 -7.09 0.69
N MET A 94 -0.82 -7.59 -0.48
CA MET A 94 0.10 -6.93 -1.40
C MET A 94 -0.67 -6.03 -2.36
N LEU A 95 -0.08 -4.90 -2.71
CA LEU A 95 -0.58 -3.91 -3.66
C LEU A 95 0.30 -3.93 -4.91
N HIS A 96 -0.34 -3.87 -6.07
CA HIS A 96 0.32 -3.52 -7.33
C HIS A 96 0.01 -2.07 -7.64
N ILE A 97 1.05 -1.25 -7.75
CA ILE A 97 0.96 0.20 -7.94
C ILE A 97 1.55 0.52 -9.31
N GLU A 98 0.88 1.39 -10.04
CA GLU A 98 1.35 1.90 -11.32
C GLU A 98 2.72 2.59 -11.16
N GLY A 99 3.64 2.34 -12.09
CA GLY A 99 5.01 2.85 -12.03
C GLY A 99 5.95 2.13 -11.06
N VAL A 100 5.46 1.15 -10.29
CA VAL A 100 6.28 0.28 -9.44
C VAL A 100 6.46 -1.07 -10.13
N THR A 101 7.45 -1.16 -11.00
CA THR A 101 7.75 -2.36 -11.79
C THR A 101 9.20 -2.82 -11.63
N VAL A 102 9.45 -4.07 -11.99
CA VAL A 102 10.79 -4.65 -12.14
C VAL A 102 10.92 -5.20 -13.56
N THR A 103 11.96 -4.77 -14.25
CA THR A 103 12.39 -5.30 -15.55
C THR A 103 12.96 -6.71 -15.38
N LYS A 104 12.42 -7.70 -16.10
CA LYS A 104 12.99 -9.05 -16.19
C LYS A 104 14.13 -9.11 -17.23
N SER A 105 14.86 -10.24 -17.26
CA SER A 105 15.86 -10.55 -18.29
C SER A 105 15.33 -10.43 -19.71
N ASP A 106 14.04 -10.75 -19.88
CA ASP A 106 13.36 -10.76 -21.17
C ASP A 106 12.89 -9.36 -21.60
N GLY A 107 13.26 -8.31 -20.85
CA GLY A 107 12.87 -6.91 -21.09
C GLY A 107 11.43 -6.56 -20.72
N LYS A 108 10.64 -7.54 -20.25
CA LYS A 108 9.26 -7.32 -19.78
C LYS A 108 9.24 -6.70 -18.39
N ASP A 109 8.32 -5.76 -18.19
CA ASP A 109 8.06 -5.14 -16.89
C ASP A 109 6.97 -5.90 -16.13
N GLU A 110 7.28 -6.32 -14.92
CA GLU A 110 6.31 -6.91 -14.01
C GLU A 110 6.06 -6.03 -12.79
N PRO A 111 4.82 -5.96 -12.29
CA PRO A 111 4.48 -5.11 -11.16
C PRO A 111 5.11 -5.66 -9.87
N PHE A 112 5.84 -4.81 -9.16
CA PHE A 112 6.45 -5.18 -7.90
C PHE A 112 5.41 -5.11 -6.76
N PRO A 113 5.20 -6.19 -5.99
CA PRO A 113 4.21 -6.19 -4.92
C PRO A 113 4.70 -5.40 -3.70
N ILE A 114 3.89 -4.45 -3.23
CA ILE A 114 4.18 -3.62 -2.05
C ILE A 114 3.14 -3.84 -0.95
N ARG A 115 3.57 -3.98 0.31
CA ARG A 115 2.63 -4.05 1.44
C ARG A 115 1.94 -2.70 1.68
N ALA A 116 0.63 -2.74 1.97
CA ALA A 116 -0.14 -1.53 2.29
C ALA A 116 0.42 -0.70 3.46
N SER A 117 1.14 -1.33 4.40
CA SER A 117 1.78 -0.62 5.53
C SER A 117 2.94 0.29 5.12
N ASN A 118 3.49 0.12 3.92
CA ASN A 118 4.64 0.88 3.41
C ASN A 118 4.21 2.07 2.54
N VAL A 119 2.91 2.35 2.51
CA VAL A 119 2.25 3.23 1.56
C VAL A 119 1.36 4.22 2.31
N VAL A 120 1.18 5.41 1.74
CA VAL A 120 0.26 6.45 2.21
C VAL A 120 -0.72 6.76 1.09
N VAL A 121 -2.01 6.83 1.40
CA VAL A 121 -3.06 7.20 0.44
C VAL A 121 -3.11 8.71 0.34
N THR A 122 -2.89 9.24 -0.87
CA THR A 122 -2.87 10.67 -1.19
C THR A 122 -4.15 11.14 -1.85
N LYS A 123 -4.83 10.28 -2.62
CA LYS A 123 -6.17 10.52 -3.17
C LYS A 123 -7.02 9.27 -3.04
N LEU A 124 -8.29 9.44 -2.71
CA LEU A 124 -9.26 8.35 -2.62
C LEU A 124 -10.05 8.28 -3.91
N ASP A 125 -10.36 7.05 -4.34
CA ASP A 125 -11.39 6.80 -5.34
C ASP A 125 -12.79 6.98 -4.72
N ASP A 126 -13.59 7.86 -5.32
CA ASP A 126 -14.92 8.31 -4.88
C ASP A 126 -16.08 7.54 -5.55
N SER A 127 -15.78 6.57 -6.39
CA SER A 127 -16.77 5.77 -7.12
C SER A 127 -17.80 5.02 -6.23
N ASP A 128 -17.42 4.59 -5.02
CA ASP A 128 -18.29 3.82 -4.10
C ASP A 128 -18.86 4.69 -2.96
N SER A 129 -20.14 5.04 -3.07
CA SER A 129 -20.87 5.83 -2.07
C SER A 129 -20.88 5.20 -0.67
N LYS A 130 -20.91 3.87 -0.55
CA LYS A 130 -20.90 3.17 0.76
C LYS A 130 -19.54 3.31 1.45
N ARG A 131 -18.47 3.34 0.66
CA ARG A 131 -17.12 3.58 1.16
C ARG A 131 -17.00 4.98 1.73
N MET A 132 -17.46 5.97 0.96
CA MET A 132 -17.39 7.38 1.34
C MET A 132 -18.20 7.66 2.60
N ALA A 133 -19.45 7.17 2.66
CA ALA A 133 -20.28 7.28 3.85
C ALA A 133 -19.60 6.71 5.11
N LYS A 134 -18.86 5.60 4.98
CA LYS A 134 -18.13 4.97 6.08
C LYS A 134 -16.88 5.76 6.50
N ILE A 135 -16.21 6.44 5.59
CA ILE A 135 -15.05 7.28 5.93
C ILE A 135 -15.56 8.54 6.64
N LEU A 136 -16.61 9.17 6.10
CA LEU A 136 -17.27 10.32 6.69
C LEU A 136 -17.82 10.03 8.10
N SER A 137 -18.46 8.87 8.30
CA SER A 137 -18.98 8.50 9.62
C SER A 137 -17.85 8.41 10.66
N ARG A 138 -16.66 7.96 10.26
CA ARG A 138 -15.49 7.88 11.15
C ARG A 138 -14.85 9.23 11.43
N GLU A 139 -14.92 10.16 10.48
CA GLU A 139 -14.45 11.54 10.68
C GLU A 139 -15.27 12.26 11.75
N ASN A 140 -16.59 12.06 11.72
CA ASN A 140 -17.53 12.62 12.70
C ASN A 140 -17.51 11.92 14.07
N GLY A 141 -16.52 11.05 14.33
CA GLY A 141 -16.40 10.32 15.60
C GLY A 141 -17.29 9.08 15.73
N GLY A 142 -17.89 8.61 14.63
CA GLY A 142 -18.63 7.35 14.59
C GLY A 142 -17.69 6.14 14.73
N ALA A 143 -18.09 5.19 15.59
CA ALA A 143 -17.36 3.95 15.87
C ALA A 143 -17.26 3.01 14.65
#